data_AF-A0A2E5S093-F1
#
_entry.id   AF-A0A2E5S093-F1
#
_cell.length_a   1.000
_cell.length_b   1.000
_cell.length_c   1.000
_cell.angle_alpha   90.00
_cell.angle_beta   90.00
_cell.angle_gamma   90.00
#
_symmetry.space_group_name_H-M   'P 1'
#
loop_
_entity.id
_entity.type
_entity.pdbx_description
1 polymer ?
#
loop_
_entity_poly.entity_id
_entity_poly.type
_entity_poly.pdbx_seq_one_letter_code
_entity_poly.pdbx_strand_id
1 'polypeptide(L)'
;MDRKDFFSRGMKDLTRKAYRTPPGQWLDKNLQAMSNLLSPAWGFGISSEKSAPEEPQKTAKNRGLPRPPGALPDPKAFQSKCTACGDCIVACPYGAIFSLPHVHGPVIDPNHIACHLCEDYPCIESCEEEALLPLGDNVLPGFGLAELNEDACLNTHRKKGQRKCKECLERCPVEGAIRHDSAGIPEILDCTGCGICVENCPTGALSVNWNP
;
A
#
# COMPACT_ATOMS: atom_id res chain seq x y z
N MET A 1 1.63 -15.92 32.37
CA MET A 1 0.33 -15.65 31.71
C MET A 1 0.28 -14.16 31.40
N ASP A 2 0.17 -13.82 30.11
CA ASP A 2 0.27 -12.45 29.62
C ASP A 2 -1.03 -11.66 29.91
N ARG A 3 -0.87 -10.44 30.42
CA ARG A 3 -1.95 -9.54 30.80
C ARG A 3 -2.77 -9.11 29.58
N LYS A 4 -2.17 -9.05 28.38
CA LYS A 4 -2.88 -8.72 27.13
C LYS A 4 -3.90 -9.79 26.71
N ASP A 5 -3.57 -11.06 26.96
CA ASP A 5 -4.44 -12.20 26.63
C ASP A 5 -5.69 -12.27 27.52
N PHE A 6 -5.56 -11.87 28.79
CA PHE A 6 -6.69 -11.80 29.72
C PHE A 6 -7.72 -10.75 29.29
N PHE A 7 -7.28 -9.54 28.88
CA PHE A 7 -8.19 -8.47 28.46
C PHE A 7 -8.89 -8.77 27.13
N SER A 8 -8.16 -9.29 26.13
CA SER A 8 -8.73 -9.63 24.82
C SER A 8 -9.80 -10.73 24.92
N ARG A 9 -9.55 -11.76 25.73
CA ARG A 9 -10.52 -12.84 25.97
C ARG A 9 -11.73 -12.35 26.77
N GLY A 10 -11.51 -11.54 27.81
CA GLY A 10 -12.61 -10.95 28.61
C GLY A 10 -13.54 -10.04 27.80
N MET A 11 -13.00 -9.24 26.89
CA MET A 11 -13.78 -8.33 26.04
C MET A 11 -14.62 -9.08 24.98
N LYS A 12 -14.07 -10.16 24.41
CA LYS A 12 -14.79 -11.06 23.49
C LYS A 12 -15.93 -11.81 24.18
N ASP A 13 -15.75 -12.17 25.46
CA ASP A 13 -16.78 -12.89 26.21
C ASP A 13 -17.91 -11.95 26.67
N LEU A 14 -17.58 -10.71 27.05
CA LEU A 14 -18.57 -9.67 27.37
C LEU A 14 -19.44 -9.29 26.17
N THR A 15 -18.85 -9.12 24.99
CA THR A 15 -19.59 -8.83 23.74
C THR A 15 -20.49 -9.98 23.32
N ARG A 16 -20.01 -11.23 23.40
CA ARG A 16 -20.82 -12.43 23.14
C ARG A 16 -21.96 -12.58 24.14
N LYS A 17 -21.76 -12.19 25.41
CA LYS A 17 -22.80 -12.23 26.44
C LYS A 17 -23.85 -11.12 26.23
N ALA A 18 -23.42 -9.92 25.82
CA ALA A 18 -24.32 -8.80 25.50
C ALA A 18 -25.27 -9.13 24.33
N TYR A 19 -24.76 -9.75 23.27
CA TYR A 19 -25.56 -10.17 22.09
C TYR A 19 -26.61 -11.25 22.41
N ARG A 20 -26.42 -12.01 23.49
CA ARG A 20 -27.33 -13.08 23.93
C ARG A 20 -28.37 -12.62 24.95
N THR A 21 -28.36 -11.35 25.34
CA THR A 21 -29.40 -10.79 26.19
C THR A 21 -30.65 -10.44 25.38
N PRO A 22 -31.87 -10.52 25.95
CA PRO A 22 -33.10 -10.16 25.27
C PRO A 22 -33.10 -8.74 24.63
N PRO A 23 -32.49 -7.71 25.26
CA PRO A 23 -32.32 -6.40 24.65
C PRO A 23 -31.37 -6.40 23.43
N GLY A 24 -30.27 -7.15 23.49
CA GLY A 24 -29.30 -7.25 22.38
C GLY A 24 -29.86 -7.95 21.15
N GLN A 25 -30.66 -9.01 21.35
CA GLN A 25 -31.34 -9.71 20.26
C GLN A 25 -32.47 -8.89 19.62
N TRP A 26 -33.12 -8.01 20.40
CA TRP A 26 -34.16 -7.10 19.91
C TRP A 26 -33.58 -6.01 19.00
N LEU A 27 -32.37 -5.51 19.31
CA LEU A 27 -31.70 -4.49 18.50
C LEU A 27 -31.30 -5.02 17.10
N ASP A 28 -30.82 -6.26 17.01
CA ASP A 28 -30.45 -6.91 15.73
C ASP A 28 -31.67 -7.15 14.82
N LYS A 29 -32.78 -7.64 15.40
CA LYS A 29 -34.04 -7.83 14.64
C LYS A 29 -34.58 -6.52 14.06
N ASN A 30 -34.47 -5.42 14.78
CA ASN A 30 -34.92 -4.12 14.29
C ASN A 30 -33.98 -3.54 13.23
N LEU A 31 -32.66 -3.75 13.33
CA LEU A 31 -31.72 -3.34 12.27
C LEU A 31 -31.99 -4.08 10.95
N GLN A 32 -32.25 -5.39 11.02
CA GLN A 32 -32.59 -6.20 9.84
C GLN A 32 -33.95 -5.83 9.23
N ALA A 33 -34.94 -5.49 10.06
CA ALA A 33 -36.22 -4.99 9.57
C ALA A 33 -36.07 -3.62 8.86
N MET A 34 -35.19 -2.75 9.35
CA MET A 34 -34.91 -1.45 8.76
C MET A 34 -34.12 -1.54 7.43
N SER A 35 -33.23 -2.52 7.23
CA SER A 35 -32.56 -2.72 5.94
C SER A 35 -33.54 -3.15 4.83
N ASN A 36 -34.56 -3.93 5.19
CA ASN A 36 -35.59 -4.38 4.25
C ASN A 36 -36.62 -3.29 3.93
N LEU A 37 -36.80 -2.31 4.82
CA LEU A 37 -37.66 -1.13 4.62
C LEU A 37 -37.01 -0.05 3.74
N LEU A 38 -35.68 -0.04 3.63
CA LEU A 38 -34.92 0.83 2.73
C LEU A 38 -34.75 0.24 1.32
N SER A 39 -35.31 -0.94 1.06
CA SER A 39 -35.49 -1.47 -0.29
C SER A 39 -36.76 -0.86 -0.87
N PRO A 40 -36.70 0.00 -1.90
CA PRO A 40 -37.90 0.61 -2.44
C PRO A 40 -38.74 -0.45 -3.15
N ALA A 41 -39.83 -0.84 -2.49
CA ALA A 41 -40.98 -1.40 -3.16
C ALA A 41 -41.58 -0.26 -4.00
N TRP A 42 -41.31 -0.24 -5.31
CA TRP A 42 -42.20 0.16 -6.41
C TRP A 42 -41.46 -0.18 -7.72
N GLY A 43 -42.11 -1.02 -8.52
CA GLY A 43 -41.53 -1.61 -9.72
C GLY A 43 -41.26 -0.58 -10.82
N PHE A 44 -39.97 -0.40 -11.11
CA PHE A 44 -39.49 -0.30 -12.48
C PHE A 44 -38.54 -1.47 -12.68
N GLY A 45 -38.90 -2.37 -13.60
CA GLY A 45 -38.05 -3.50 -13.96
C GLY A 45 -36.73 -2.99 -14.49
N ILE A 46 -35.65 -3.24 -13.76
CA ILE A 46 -34.32 -3.19 -14.30
C ILE A 46 -34.05 -4.59 -14.81
N SER A 47 -34.01 -4.70 -16.14
CA SER A 47 -33.58 -5.88 -16.88
C SER A 47 -32.37 -6.51 -16.21
N SER A 48 -32.32 -7.84 -16.24
CA SER A 48 -31.08 -8.60 -16.17
C SER A 48 -30.08 -7.95 -17.14
N GLU A 49 -29.18 -7.11 -16.62
CA GLU A 49 -28.05 -6.60 -17.36
C GLU A 49 -27.13 -7.78 -17.58
N LYS A 50 -27.34 -8.40 -18.74
CA LYS A 50 -26.39 -9.21 -19.46
C LYS A 50 -25.03 -8.51 -19.33
N SER A 51 -24.12 -9.09 -18.58
CA SER A 51 -22.76 -8.60 -18.40
C SER A 51 -22.22 -8.18 -19.77
N ALA A 52 -21.94 -6.88 -19.92
CA ALA A 52 -21.28 -6.38 -21.11
C ALA A 52 -20.00 -7.20 -21.31
N PRO A 53 -19.61 -7.52 -22.56
CA PRO A 53 -18.29 -8.07 -22.82
C PRO A 53 -17.26 -7.14 -22.19
N GLU A 54 -16.37 -7.69 -21.34
CA GLU A 54 -15.19 -6.97 -20.89
C GLU A 54 -14.53 -6.34 -22.12
N GLU A 55 -14.48 -5.01 -22.15
CA GLU A 55 -13.57 -4.32 -23.06
C GLU A 55 -12.18 -4.94 -22.82
N PRO A 56 -11.40 -5.23 -23.88
CA PRO A 56 -10.05 -5.73 -23.71
C PRO A 56 -9.27 -4.68 -22.95
N GLN A 57 -9.13 -4.89 -21.63
CA GLN A 57 -8.24 -4.15 -20.79
C GLN A 57 -6.90 -4.21 -21.50
N LYS A 58 -6.45 -3.05 -22.00
CA LYS A 58 -5.11 -2.92 -22.58
C LYS A 58 -4.19 -3.60 -21.59
N THR A 59 -3.60 -4.71 -22.01
CA THR A 59 -2.75 -5.52 -21.17
C THR A 59 -1.55 -4.64 -20.82
N ALA A 60 -1.65 -3.94 -19.70
CA ALA A 60 -0.50 -3.36 -19.05
C ALA A 60 0.43 -4.55 -18.88
N LYS A 61 1.52 -4.58 -19.65
CA LYS A 61 2.59 -5.56 -19.47
C LYS A 61 2.81 -5.64 -17.97
N ASN A 62 2.54 -6.80 -17.37
CA ASN A 62 2.67 -6.98 -15.94
C ASN A 62 4.17 -6.94 -15.63
N ARG A 63 4.71 -5.72 -15.48
CA ARG A 63 6.09 -5.45 -15.09
C ARG A 63 6.13 -5.82 -13.62
N GLY A 64 6.34 -7.10 -13.34
CA GLY A 64 6.11 -7.69 -12.03
C GLY A 64 6.70 -6.84 -10.90
N LEU A 65 6.05 -6.79 -9.75
CA LEU A 65 6.38 -5.87 -8.66
C LEU A 65 7.81 -6.05 -8.09
N PRO A 66 8.40 -4.98 -7.52
CA PRO A 66 9.68 -5.08 -6.83
C PRO A 66 9.57 -5.98 -5.60
N ARG A 67 10.71 -6.59 -5.22
CA ARG A 67 10.84 -7.39 -4.00
C ARG A 67 11.13 -6.48 -2.79
N PRO A 68 11.00 -7.00 -1.55
CA PRO A 68 11.37 -6.26 -0.34
C PRO A 68 12.82 -5.78 -0.30
N PRO A 69 13.14 -4.81 0.57
CA PRO A 69 14.52 -4.41 0.87
C PRO A 69 15.44 -5.61 1.10
N GLY A 70 16.68 -5.52 0.58
CA GLY A 70 17.69 -6.56 0.78
C GLY A 70 17.52 -7.80 -0.09
N ALA A 71 16.44 -7.91 -0.89
CA ALA A 71 16.22 -9.10 -1.70
C ALA A 71 17.42 -9.41 -2.62
N LEU A 72 17.82 -10.68 -2.65
CA LEU A 72 18.88 -11.14 -3.53
C LEU A 72 18.59 -10.70 -4.98
N PRO A 73 19.56 -10.05 -5.66
CA PRO A 73 19.34 -9.47 -6.98
C PRO A 73 19.14 -10.54 -8.05
N ASP A 74 19.85 -11.69 -7.93
CA ASP A 74 19.63 -12.82 -8.83
C ASP A 74 18.28 -13.51 -8.52
N PRO A 75 17.33 -13.56 -9.47
CA PRO A 75 16.02 -14.14 -9.22
C PRO A 75 16.03 -15.61 -8.82
N LYS A 76 16.99 -16.40 -9.31
CA LYS A 76 17.08 -17.83 -8.99
C LYS A 76 17.64 -18.04 -7.58
N ALA A 77 18.65 -17.26 -7.20
CA ALA A 77 19.20 -17.25 -5.85
C ALA A 77 18.11 -16.87 -4.83
N PHE A 78 17.36 -15.79 -5.09
CA PHE A 78 16.21 -15.41 -4.27
C PHE A 78 15.19 -16.55 -4.17
N GLN A 79 14.80 -17.17 -5.29
CA GLN A 79 13.84 -18.26 -5.30
C GLN A 79 14.33 -19.49 -4.55
N SER A 80 15.63 -19.78 -4.58
CA SER A 80 16.20 -20.93 -3.87
C SER A 80 16.26 -20.76 -2.35
N LYS A 81 16.28 -19.51 -1.88
CA LYS A 81 16.41 -19.13 -0.47
C LYS A 81 15.06 -18.76 0.16
N CYS A 82 14.22 -18.02 -0.56
CA CYS A 82 12.93 -17.59 -0.03
C CYS A 82 11.96 -18.77 0.10
N THR A 83 11.50 -19.06 1.32
CA THR A 83 10.53 -20.13 1.59
C THR A 83 9.07 -19.67 1.50
N ALA A 84 8.85 -18.37 1.20
CA ALA A 84 7.54 -17.71 1.25
C ALA A 84 6.83 -17.85 2.62
N CYS A 85 7.58 -17.92 3.73
CA CYS A 85 7.05 -18.01 5.09
C CYS A 85 6.17 -16.81 5.51
N GLY A 86 6.48 -15.61 4.98
CA GLY A 86 5.73 -14.38 5.27
C GLY A 86 6.22 -13.60 6.49
N ASP A 87 7.33 -13.97 7.12
CA ASP A 87 7.81 -13.27 8.34
C ASP A 87 8.10 -11.78 8.08
N CYS A 88 8.71 -11.48 6.93
CA CYS A 88 8.93 -10.09 6.49
C CYS A 88 7.64 -9.28 6.26
N ILE A 89 6.51 -9.94 5.92
CA ILE A 89 5.20 -9.29 5.79
C ILE A 89 4.73 -8.82 7.17
N VAL A 90 4.82 -9.70 8.17
CA VAL A 90 4.41 -9.40 9.55
C VAL A 90 5.35 -8.38 10.20
N ALA A 91 6.65 -8.46 9.89
CA ALA A 91 7.67 -7.57 10.44
C ALA A 91 7.60 -6.15 9.89
N CYS A 92 6.99 -5.92 8.71
CA CYS A 92 6.87 -4.59 8.13
C CYS A 92 5.86 -3.73 8.91
N PRO A 93 6.28 -2.67 9.63
CA PRO A 93 5.37 -1.90 10.47
C PRO A 93 4.36 -1.06 9.66
N TYR A 94 4.63 -0.84 8.37
CA TYR A 94 3.80 -0.06 7.46
C TYR A 94 2.92 -0.93 6.55
N GLY A 95 3.07 -2.26 6.59
CA GLY A 95 2.29 -3.16 5.73
C GLY A 95 2.59 -3.04 4.24
N ALA A 96 3.78 -2.56 3.87
CA ALA A 96 4.17 -2.34 2.48
C ALA A 96 4.45 -3.64 1.70
N ILE A 97 4.65 -4.75 2.42
CA ILE A 97 5.04 -6.05 1.86
C ILE A 97 3.82 -6.97 1.85
N PHE A 98 3.56 -7.61 0.72
CA PHE A 98 2.46 -8.57 0.58
C PHE A 98 2.82 -9.71 -0.37
N SER A 99 1.97 -10.73 -0.44
CA SER A 99 2.10 -11.83 -1.39
C SER A 99 1.06 -11.72 -2.48
N LEU A 100 1.42 -12.12 -3.71
CA LEU A 100 0.51 -12.24 -4.83
C LEU A 100 0.33 -13.71 -5.23
N PRO A 101 -0.87 -14.11 -5.69
CA PRO A 101 -1.06 -15.43 -6.29
C PRO A 101 -0.09 -15.65 -7.45
N HIS A 102 0.47 -16.86 -7.54
CA HIS A 102 1.38 -17.27 -8.61
C HIS A 102 2.70 -16.46 -8.72
N VAL A 103 3.02 -15.62 -7.74
CA VAL A 103 4.32 -14.96 -7.59
C VAL A 103 5.08 -15.61 -6.44
N HIS A 104 6.32 -16.03 -6.68
CA HIS A 104 7.13 -16.64 -5.64
C HIS A 104 7.71 -15.59 -4.70
N GLY A 105 7.28 -15.63 -3.44
CA GLY A 105 7.76 -14.77 -2.38
C GLY A 105 7.04 -13.41 -2.28
N PRO A 106 7.42 -12.60 -1.29
CA PRO A 106 6.84 -11.29 -1.04
C PRO A 106 7.23 -10.26 -2.12
N VAL A 107 6.37 -9.25 -2.27
CA VAL A 107 6.51 -8.11 -3.18
C VAL A 107 6.07 -6.81 -2.50
N ILE A 108 6.42 -5.67 -3.10
CA ILE A 108 6.00 -4.33 -2.70
C ILE A 108 5.38 -3.64 -3.92
N ASP A 109 4.32 -2.85 -3.70
CA ASP A 109 3.84 -1.87 -4.69
C ASP A 109 3.92 -0.47 -4.09
N PRO A 110 4.97 0.32 -4.42
CA PRO A 110 5.14 1.67 -3.91
C PRO A 110 4.02 2.65 -4.31
N ASN A 111 3.19 2.31 -5.32
CA ASN A 111 2.02 3.11 -5.68
C ASN A 111 0.81 2.83 -4.77
N HIS A 112 0.81 1.70 -4.05
CA HIS A 112 -0.26 1.31 -3.15
C HIS A 112 0.07 1.61 -1.69
N ILE A 113 1.22 1.09 -1.22
CA ILE A 113 1.74 1.35 0.13
C ILE A 113 3.25 1.57 0.00
N ALA A 114 3.71 2.76 0.41
CA ALA A 114 5.12 3.12 0.29
C ALA A 114 6.01 2.24 1.17
N CYS A 115 7.26 2.01 0.74
CA CYS A 115 8.31 1.57 1.64
C CYS A 115 8.84 2.79 2.41
N HIS A 116 8.72 2.78 3.74
CA HIS A 116 9.12 3.92 4.57
C HIS A 116 10.63 3.98 4.90
N LEU A 117 11.46 3.16 4.24
CA LEU A 117 12.92 3.11 4.42
C LEU A 117 13.32 3.08 5.91
N CYS A 118 12.82 2.07 6.63
CA CYS A 118 13.07 1.92 8.07
C CYS A 118 14.58 1.91 8.36
N GLU A 119 15.00 2.55 9.43
CA GLU A 119 16.42 2.63 9.84
C GLU A 119 17.02 1.23 10.10
N ASP A 120 16.23 0.35 10.69
CA ASP A 120 16.58 -1.00 11.13
C ASP A 120 16.11 -2.12 10.19
N TYR A 121 15.31 -1.80 9.17
CA TYR A 121 14.76 -2.78 8.21
C TYR A 121 14.30 -4.11 8.85
N PRO A 122 13.26 -4.12 9.72
CA PRO A 122 12.80 -5.33 10.41
C PRO A 122 12.37 -6.45 9.45
N CYS A 123 11.98 -6.10 8.21
CA CYS A 123 11.72 -7.07 7.16
C CYS A 123 12.97 -7.89 6.78
N ILE A 124 14.16 -7.28 6.74
CA ILE A 124 15.43 -7.97 6.50
C ILE A 124 15.78 -8.82 7.71
N GLU A 125 15.72 -8.26 8.93
CA GLU A 125 16.08 -8.98 10.16
C GLU A 125 15.24 -10.24 10.38
N SER A 126 13.96 -10.20 10.00
CA SER A 126 13.06 -11.36 10.10
C SER A 126 13.37 -12.49 9.10
N CYS A 127 14.27 -12.28 8.13
CA CYS A 127 14.55 -13.27 7.08
C CYS A 127 15.68 -14.22 7.48
N GLU A 128 15.36 -15.26 8.24
CA GLU A 128 16.33 -16.28 8.67
C GLU A 128 16.99 -17.05 7.51
N GLU A 129 16.29 -17.16 6.39
CA GLU A 129 16.76 -17.89 5.19
C GLU A 129 17.75 -17.08 4.34
N GLU A 130 18.03 -15.82 4.69
CA GLU A 130 18.94 -14.92 3.96
C GLU A 130 18.52 -14.68 2.50
N ALA A 131 17.22 -14.75 2.21
CA ALA A 131 16.67 -14.30 0.93
C ALA A 131 16.67 -12.76 0.83
N LEU A 132 16.62 -12.09 1.99
CA LEU A 132 16.82 -10.66 2.17
C LEU A 132 18.13 -10.47 2.95
N LEU A 133 19.10 -9.76 2.39
CA LEU A 133 20.40 -9.48 3.00
C LEU A 133 20.47 -8.06 3.55
N PRO A 134 21.24 -7.82 4.64
CA PRO A 134 21.55 -6.48 5.11
C PRO A 134 22.08 -5.59 3.99
N LEU A 135 21.61 -4.35 3.96
CA LEU A 135 22.10 -3.33 3.05
C LEU A 135 23.46 -2.81 3.54
N GLY A 136 24.32 -2.39 2.62
CA GLY A 136 25.58 -1.74 2.98
C GLY A 136 25.35 -0.35 3.61
N ASP A 137 26.37 0.18 4.28
CA ASP A 137 26.33 1.52 4.85
C ASP A 137 25.96 2.56 3.78
N ASN A 138 24.96 3.38 4.05
CA ASN A 138 24.43 4.40 3.14
C ASN A 138 23.90 3.86 1.79
N VAL A 139 23.62 2.55 1.68
CA VAL A 139 22.96 1.97 0.51
C VAL A 139 21.47 1.88 0.76
N LEU A 140 20.68 2.51 -0.10
CA LEU A 140 19.22 2.43 -0.07
C LEU A 140 18.70 1.35 -1.02
N PRO A 141 17.59 0.67 -0.68
CA PRO A 141 16.96 -0.29 -1.57
C PRO A 141 16.26 0.41 -2.74
N GLY A 142 16.17 -0.26 -3.90
CA GLY A 142 15.54 0.26 -5.10
C GLY A 142 14.21 -0.46 -5.43
N PHE A 143 13.20 0.34 -5.79
CA PHE A 143 11.84 -0.11 -6.13
C PHE A 143 11.32 0.52 -7.44
N GLY A 144 12.19 1.24 -8.15
CA GLY A 144 11.86 1.94 -9.40
C GLY A 144 12.18 3.43 -9.30
N LEU A 145 11.57 4.23 -10.17
CA LEU A 145 11.70 5.68 -10.16
C LEU A 145 10.33 6.32 -10.08
N ALA A 146 10.21 7.36 -9.26
CA ALA A 146 9.02 8.19 -9.29
C ALA A 146 8.99 9.02 -10.59
N GLU A 147 7.81 9.14 -11.17
CA GLU A 147 7.52 9.94 -12.35
C GLU A 147 6.40 10.92 -12.04
N LEU A 148 6.51 12.13 -12.58
CA LEU A 148 5.55 13.20 -12.42
C LEU A 148 4.58 13.25 -13.61
N ASN A 149 3.29 13.24 -13.32
CA ASN A 149 2.27 13.75 -14.22
C ASN A 149 2.12 15.27 -13.96
N GLU A 150 2.71 16.07 -14.85
CA GLU A 150 2.68 17.53 -14.72
C GLU A 150 1.25 18.09 -14.70
N ASP A 151 0.34 17.59 -15.51
CA ASP A 151 -1.04 18.10 -15.59
C ASP A 151 -1.82 17.91 -14.27
N ALA A 152 -1.48 16.85 -13.51
CA ALA A 152 -2.10 16.58 -12.22
C ALA A 152 -1.42 17.33 -11.05
N CYS A 153 -0.27 17.96 -11.27
CA CYS A 153 0.48 18.63 -10.21
C CYS A 153 -0.13 19.99 -9.86
N LEU A 154 -0.37 20.23 -8.57
CA LEU A 154 -0.92 21.51 -8.07
C LEU A 154 -0.05 22.73 -8.43
N ASN A 155 1.25 22.53 -8.66
CA ASN A 155 2.16 23.62 -9.02
C ASN A 155 2.07 24.02 -10.51
N THR A 156 1.57 23.15 -11.39
CA THR A 156 1.49 23.37 -12.85
C THR A 156 0.49 24.46 -13.21
N HIS A 157 -0.70 24.42 -12.64
CA HIS A 157 -1.76 25.41 -12.90
C HIS A 157 -1.87 26.48 -11.80
N ARG A 158 -0.83 26.62 -10.98
CA ARG A 158 -0.80 27.55 -9.85
C ARG A 158 -0.87 29.00 -10.33
N LYS A 159 -1.78 29.78 -9.75
CA LYS A 159 -1.91 31.22 -10.01
C LYS A 159 -0.94 32.05 -9.16
N LYS A 160 -0.62 33.26 -9.63
CA LYS A 160 0.20 34.23 -8.86
C LYS A 160 -0.47 34.52 -7.52
N GLY A 161 0.31 34.45 -6.43
CA GLY A 161 -0.17 34.66 -5.05
C GLY A 161 -0.59 33.39 -4.31
N GLN A 162 -0.78 32.25 -5.00
CA GLN A 162 -0.98 30.97 -4.32
C GLN A 162 0.34 30.40 -3.81
N ARG A 163 0.29 29.74 -2.64
CA ARG A 163 1.43 29.01 -2.07
C ARG A 163 1.79 27.83 -2.98
N LYS A 164 3.09 27.54 -3.11
CA LYS A 164 3.58 26.34 -3.79
C LYS A 164 3.29 25.12 -2.92
N CYS A 165 2.78 24.06 -3.52
CA CYS A 165 2.76 22.73 -2.90
C CYS A 165 4.21 22.27 -2.73
N LYS A 166 4.53 21.63 -1.59
CA LYS A 166 5.86 21.10 -1.27
C LYS A 166 5.83 19.69 -0.67
N GLU A 167 4.67 19.02 -0.67
CA GLU A 167 4.50 17.74 0.01
C GLU A 167 5.52 16.69 -0.44
N CYS A 168 5.72 16.50 -1.75
CA CYS A 168 6.69 15.52 -2.22
C CYS A 168 8.13 15.86 -1.81
N LEU A 169 8.53 17.14 -1.87
CA LEU A 169 9.85 17.61 -1.46
C LEU A 169 10.07 17.47 0.05
N GLU A 170 9.11 17.87 0.87
CA GLU A 170 9.23 17.89 2.34
C GLU A 170 9.09 16.51 2.97
N ARG A 171 8.43 15.56 2.29
CA ARG A 171 8.24 14.19 2.77
C ARG A 171 9.25 13.19 2.22
N CYS A 172 9.98 13.52 1.15
CA CYS A 172 10.96 12.60 0.59
C CYS A 172 12.08 12.32 1.63
N PRO A 173 12.29 11.05 2.03
CA PRO A 173 13.33 10.70 2.99
C PRO A 173 14.72 10.63 2.35
N VAL A 174 14.80 10.63 1.01
CA VAL A 174 16.05 10.51 0.27
C VAL A 174 16.56 11.91 -0.05
N GLU A 175 17.68 12.28 0.56
CA GLU A 175 18.27 13.60 0.37
C GLU A 175 18.58 13.87 -1.10
N GLY A 176 18.13 15.03 -1.60
CA GLY A 176 18.39 15.46 -2.97
C GLY A 176 17.55 14.77 -4.05
N ALA A 177 16.76 13.74 -3.71
CA ALA A 177 16.05 12.96 -4.71
C ALA A 177 14.87 13.70 -5.38
N ILE A 178 14.35 14.72 -4.70
CA ILE A 178 13.36 15.64 -5.26
C ILE A 178 13.90 17.05 -5.11
N ARG A 179 13.88 17.81 -6.21
CA ARG A 179 14.21 19.24 -6.24
C ARG A 179 13.05 19.98 -6.86
N HIS A 180 12.78 21.20 -6.41
CA HIS A 180 11.77 22.03 -7.06
C HIS A 180 12.45 23.06 -7.96
N ASP A 181 11.94 23.19 -9.18
CA ASP A 181 12.36 24.25 -10.09
C ASP A 181 11.84 25.64 -9.64
N SER A 182 12.09 26.65 -10.47
CA SER A 182 11.63 28.02 -10.21
C SER A 182 10.09 28.15 -10.13
N ALA A 183 9.33 27.28 -10.83
CA ALA A 183 7.87 27.22 -10.79
C ALA A 183 7.34 26.40 -9.59
N GLY A 184 8.18 25.57 -8.97
CA GLY A 184 7.81 24.61 -7.94
C GLY A 184 7.48 23.21 -8.48
N ILE A 185 7.73 22.94 -9.76
CA ILE A 185 7.55 21.62 -10.36
C ILE A 185 8.67 20.71 -9.83
N PRO A 186 8.35 19.49 -9.35
CA PRO A 186 9.35 18.58 -8.84
C PRO A 186 10.15 17.93 -9.98
N GLU A 187 11.47 18.05 -9.90
CA GLU A 187 12.46 17.30 -10.65
C GLU A 187 12.92 16.11 -9.79
N ILE A 188 12.88 14.91 -10.36
CA ILE A 188 13.17 13.64 -9.67
C ILE A 188 14.54 13.14 -10.13
N LEU A 189 15.46 12.95 -9.20
CA LEU A 189 16.86 12.55 -9.40
C LEU A 189 17.21 11.49 -8.35
N ASP A 190 18.17 10.59 -8.61
CA ASP A 190 18.69 9.63 -7.62
C ASP A 190 17.61 8.95 -6.73
N CYS A 191 16.47 8.65 -7.33
CA CYS A 191 15.27 8.20 -6.63
C CYS A 191 15.33 6.70 -6.38
N THR A 192 14.94 6.27 -5.18
CA THR A 192 14.81 4.85 -4.84
C THR A 192 13.48 4.24 -5.29
N GLY A 193 12.49 5.06 -5.63
CA GLY A 193 11.13 4.59 -5.92
C GLY A 193 10.37 4.15 -4.67
N CYS A 194 10.75 4.59 -3.46
CA CYS A 194 10.13 4.16 -2.21
C CYS A 194 8.63 4.47 -2.08
N GLY A 195 8.10 5.42 -2.87
CA GLY A 195 6.66 5.71 -2.93
C GLY A 195 6.15 6.71 -1.88
N ILE A 196 6.97 7.20 -0.95
CA ILE A 196 6.51 8.17 0.07
C ILE A 196 5.95 9.45 -0.56
N CYS A 197 6.53 9.89 -1.69
CA CYS A 197 6.01 11.04 -2.42
C CYS A 197 4.65 10.76 -3.10
N VAL A 198 4.38 9.50 -3.48
CA VAL A 198 3.07 9.06 -4.02
C VAL A 198 2.04 9.05 -2.90
N GLU A 199 2.37 8.43 -1.76
CA GLU A 199 1.51 8.35 -0.57
C GLU A 199 1.06 9.73 -0.06
N ASN A 200 1.94 10.73 -0.15
CA ASN A 200 1.68 12.09 0.36
C ASN A 200 1.18 13.07 -0.71
N CYS A 201 1.07 12.66 -1.99
CA CYS A 201 0.63 13.56 -3.04
C CYS A 201 -0.91 13.76 -3.01
N PRO A 202 -1.43 14.96 -2.71
CA PRO A 202 -2.88 15.18 -2.57
C PRO A 202 -3.66 15.02 -3.88
N THR A 203 -2.98 15.05 -5.03
CA THR A 203 -3.61 14.93 -6.36
C THR A 203 -3.24 13.65 -7.09
N GLY A 204 -2.40 12.78 -6.49
CA GLY A 204 -1.90 11.59 -7.19
C GLY A 204 -1.07 11.91 -8.43
N ALA A 205 -0.38 13.06 -8.44
CA ALA A 205 0.44 13.49 -9.58
C ALA A 205 1.74 12.69 -9.72
N LEU A 206 2.09 11.86 -8.75
CA LEU A 206 3.30 11.05 -8.75
C LEU A 206 2.92 9.58 -8.80
N SER A 207 3.71 8.80 -9.54
CA SER A 207 3.64 7.34 -9.58
C SER A 207 5.05 6.75 -9.66
N VAL A 208 5.28 5.60 -9.05
CA VAL A 208 6.53 4.86 -9.18
C VAL A 208 6.42 3.88 -10.34
N ASN A 209 7.33 4.00 -11.30
CA ASN A 209 7.50 3.04 -12.37
C ASN A 209 8.65 2.09 -12.05
N TRP A 210 8.29 0.83 -11.87
CA TRP A 210 9.24 -0.25 -11.74
C TRP A 210 9.63 -0.79 -13.13
N ASN A 211 10.93 -0.85 -13.39
CA ASN A 211 11.50 -1.47 -14.58
C ASN A 211 12.73 -2.30 -14.15
N PRO A 212 12.53 -3.60 -13.86
CA PRO A 212 13.58 -4.50 -13.37
C PRO A 212 14.71 -4.70 -14.38
#